data_AF-Q5CXQ7-F1
#
_entry.id   AF-Q5CXQ7-F1
#
_cell.length_a   1.000
_cell.length_b   1.000
_cell.length_c   1.000
_cell.angle_alpha   90.00
_cell.angle_beta   90.00
_cell.angle_gamma   90.00
#
_symmetry.space_group_name_H-M   'P 1'
#
loop_
_entity.id
_entity.type
_entity.pdbx_description
1 polymer ?
#
loop_
_entity_poly.entity_id
_entity_poly.type
_entity_poly.pdbx_seq_one_letter_code
_entity_poly.pdbx_strand_id
1 'polypeptide(L)'
;MHGRVKSEQKELTEEEKQYIARAKRLFDECIELINQDQKESTFSVKTLELTEKILKINTEVATMWNFRKSYIISEQSNTQLIDNILNNELILTESLFKNDPKSYNLWSNRAWLLEFIVNLKDADKILLKVEEDYLKNISNFDNLNYIQPFKESLAKYSNIRLKLLINELELCNRLFEVDDRNFHCWRHRSFVLCCLRYISVIISWNTFLEEMQLQELEFLNRMTETNFSNYSAWHHRTLLAFGHQFNSIKDFNREAEFVHTAIYTEPNDQSIWQYYFWLMGDFLPKILFKNEQFKVTPSFHIKDLQVEFPENKDDQIVIHIKFSLPCLINSSTSSLSIESDDGSTITFEKGTWEPIYEDYASIYGFFNSKLNSDFDNKRKKRTATWSYSLSLKENSQDEIRSITNLLSNSPSIFLIISAAHSDTTYTNTPSWNLNDPEYKNETFSSLRISPKLILDEYKFYSFNTRTNDNIVTCKYYFQSESSKSQLREWIGILQSEFDLLKSIQELEPECKYPIIALKYVNDIYHLCSPPDIAENEKMKVDPEMIKLLPTIDPLRKLYYSEKFNIA
;
A
#
# COMPACT_ATOMS: atom_id res chain seq x y z
N MET A 1 -28.37 -8.38 -4.56
CA MET A 1 -27.41 -9.50 -4.77
C MET A 1 -26.71 -9.97 -3.49
N HIS A 2 -26.98 -9.38 -2.31
CA HIS A 2 -26.40 -9.81 -1.03
C HIS A 2 -27.50 -10.11 0.00
N GLY A 3 -27.24 -11.01 0.96
CA GLY A 3 -28.14 -11.30 2.08
C GLY A 3 -29.34 -12.22 1.77
N ARG A 4 -29.50 -12.71 0.53
CA ARG A 4 -30.48 -13.78 0.27
C ARG A 4 -29.89 -15.10 0.78
N VAL A 5 -30.42 -15.58 1.90
CA VAL A 5 -30.21 -16.95 2.35
C VAL A 5 -30.53 -17.86 1.17
N LYS A 6 -29.63 -18.80 0.88
CA LYS A 6 -29.81 -19.79 -0.18
C LYS A 6 -30.89 -20.77 0.29
N SER A 7 -32.15 -20.33 0.33
CA SER A 7 -33.27 -21.24 0.50
C SER A 7 -33.46 -21.98 -0.82
N GLU A 8 -33.89 -23.24 -0.74
CA GLU A 8 -34.55 -23.92 -1.84
C GLU A 8 -35.53 -22.96 -2.50
N GLN A 9 -35.58 -22.98 -3.84
CA GLN A 9 -36.30 -22.02 -4.70
C GLN A 9 -37.56 -21.47 -4.01
N LYS A 10 -37.46 -20.27 -3.43
CA LYS A 10 -38.61 -19.64 -2.79
C LYS A 10 -39.62 -19.35 -3.90
N GLU A 11 -40.70 -20.11 -3.95
CA GLU A 11 -41.81 -19.82 -4.85
C GLU A 11 -42.32 -18.42 -4.52
N LEU A 12 -42.27 -17.53 -5.51
CA LEU A 12 -42.80 -16.19 -5.37
C LEU A 12 -44.30 -16.28 -5.13
N THR A 13 -44.79 -15.55 -4.14
CA THR A 13 -46.22 -15.35 -3.91
C THR A 13 -46.85 -14.67 -5.14
N GLU A 14 -48.15 -14.86 -5.35
CA GLU A 14 -48.87 -14.17 -6.42
C GLU A 14 -48.77 -12.65 -6.29
N GLU A 15 -48.70 -12.12 -5.06
CA GLU A 15 -48.47 -10.71 -4.81
C GLU A 15 -47.09 -10.25 -5.28
N GLU A 16 -46.02 -11.00 -4.98
CA GLU A 16 -44.67 -10.71 -5.46
C GLU A 16 -44.58 -10.77 -7.00
N LYS A 17 -45.24 -11.76 -7.63
CA LYS A 17 -45.31 -11.86 -9.10
C LYS A 17 -46.03 -10.65 -9.70
N GLN A 18 -47.17 -10.25 -9.13
CA GLN A 18 -47.91 -9.07 -9.58
C GLN A 18 -47.09 -7.78 -9.38
N TYR A 19 -46.37 -7.67 -8.27
CA TYR A 19 -45.48 -6.54 -8.01
C TYR A 19 -44.37 -6.44 -9.06
N ILE A 20 -43.68 -7.56 -9.35
CA ILE A 20 -42.65 -7.63 -10.40
C ILE A 20 -43.25 -7.25 -11.77
N ALA A 21 -44.42 -7.77 -12.11
CA ALA A 21 -45.09 -7.45 -13.38
C ALA A 21 -45.50 -5.97 -13.49
N ARG A 22 -45.89 -5.32 -12.39
CA ARG A 22 -46.15 -3.88 -12.35
C ARG A 22 -44.86 -3.08 -12.48
N ALA A 23 -43.81 -3.44 -11.74
CA ALA A 23 -42.51 -2.78 -11.81
C ALA A 23 -41.89 -2.87 -13.21
N LYS A 24 -42.00 -4.04 -13.87
CA LYS A 24 -41.55 -4.23 -15.25
C LYS A 24 -42.30 -3.33 -16.23
N ARG A 25 -43.64 -3.26 -16.13
CA ARG A 25 -44.44 -2.37 -16.99
C ARG A 25 -44.06 -0.90 -16.82
N LEU A 26 -43.83 -0.44 -15.60
CA LEU A 26 -43.36 0.93 -15.34
C LEU A 26 -41.99 1.17 -15.98
N PHE A 27 -41.08 0.20 -15.87
CA PHE A 27 -39.77 0.28 -16.49
C PHE A 27 -39.88 0.36 -18.02
N ASP A 28 -40.65 -0.53 -18.64
CA ASP A 28 -40.84 -0.57 -20.09
C ASP A 28 -41.46 0.75 -20.61
N GLU A 29 -42.51 1.27 -19.95
CA GLU A 29 -43.11 2.58 -20.27
C GLU A 29 -42.08 3.71 -20.15
N CYS A 30 -41.24 3.69 -19.11
CA CYS A 30 -40.24 4.74 -18.93
C CYS A 30 -39.17 4.71 -20.01
N ILE A 31 -38.76 3.54 -20.47
CA ILE A 31 -37.77 3.42 -21.54
C ILE A 31 -38.35 3.93 -22.86
N GLU A 32 -39.62 3.63 -23.16
CA GLU A 32 -40.29 4.17 -24.35
C GLU A 32 -40.33 5.71 -24.33
N LEU A 33 -40.71 6.30 -23.18
CA LEU A 33 -40.72 7.75 -23.00
C LEU A 33 -39.32 8.36 -23.09
N ILE A 34 -38.30 7.76 -22.48
CA ILE A 34 -36.90 8.21 -22.60
C ILE A 34 -36.46 8.23 -24.07
N ASN A 35 -36.79 7.18 -24.83
CA ASN A 35 -36.44 7.09 -26.25
C ASN A 35 -37.19 8.14 -27.09
N GLN A 36 -38.43 8.47 -26.72
CA GLN A 36 -39.20 9.54 -27.37
C GLN A 36 -38.60 10.91 -27.08
N ASP A 37 -38.37 11.22 -25.80
CA ASP A 37 -37.75 12.46 -25.35
C ASP A 37 -36.38 12.69 -26.01
N GLN A 38 -35.56 11.64 -26.13
CA GLN A 38 -34.27 11.71 -26.84
C GLN A 38 -34.42 12.05 -28.33
N LYS A 39 -35.42 11.48 -29.03
CA LYS A 39 -35.66 11.79 -30.45
C LYS A 39 -36.13 13.23 -30.63
N GLU A 40 -36.94 13.71 -29.70
CA GLU A 40 -37.50 15.06 -29.73
C GLU A 40 -36.53 16.11 -29.15
N SER A 41 -35.40 15.68 -28.58
CA SER A 41 -34.46 16.54 -27.83
C SER A 41 -35.15 17.32 -26.69
N THR A 42 -36.08 16.66 -26.00
CA THR A 42 -36.86 17.21 -24.89
C THR A 42 -36.61 16.43 -23.60
N PHE A 43 -37.12 16.96 -22.48
CA PHE A 43 -37.14 16.27 -21.18
C PHE A 43 -38.53 16.44 -20.57
N SER A 44 -39.41 15.46 -20.75
CA SER A 44 -40.79 15.61 -20.29
C SER A 44 -40.92 15.42 -18.78
N VAL A 45 -41.81 16.19 -18.15
CA VAL A 45 -42.13 16.07 -16.71
C VAL A 45 -42.58 14.64 -16.37
N LYS A 46 -43.36 14.03 -17.28
CA LYS A 46 -43.83 12.64 -17.12
C LYS A 46 -42.67 11.65 -17.04
N THR A 47 -41.66 11.79 -17.89
CA THR A 47 -40.46 10.94 -17.86
C THR A 47 -39.70 11.13 -16.54
N LEU A 48 -39.51 12.37 -16.09
CA LEU A 48 -38.83 12.66 -14.81
C LEU A 48 -39.57 12.05 -13.61
N GLU A 49 -40.89 12.17 -13.53
CA GLU A 49 -41.69 11.53 -12.48
C GLU A 49 -41.59 10.01 -12.50
N LEU A 50 -41.58 9.41 -13.69
CA LEU A 50 -41.51 7.96 -13.84
C LEU A 50 -40.12 7.42 -13.47
N THR A 51 -39.05 8.15 -13.82
CA THR A 51 -37.68 7.82 -13.38
C THR A 51 -37.58 7.84 -11.85
N GLU A 52 -38.18 8.83 -11.16
CA GLU A 52 -38.21 8.90 -9.71
C GLU A 52 -38.94 7.70 -9.09
N LYS A 53 -40.12 7.35 -9.62
CA LYS A 53 -40.90 6.19 -9.16
C LYS A 53 -40.10 4.89 -9.28
N ILE A 54 -39.38 4.71 -10.39
CA ILE A 54 -38.52 3.53 -10.61
C ILE A 54 -37.36 3.54 -9.63
N LEU A 55 -36.71 4.68 -9.41
CA LEU A 55 -35.56 4.78 -8.50
C LEU A 55 -35.95 4.53 -7.04
N LYS A 56 -37.16 4.89 -6.62
CA LYS A 56 -37.73 4.50 -5.31
C LYS A 56 -37.92 2.99 -5.16
N ILE A 57 -38.06 2.26 -6.27
CA ILE A 57 -38.15 0.79 -6.29
C ILE A 57 -36.75 0.16 -6.33
N ASN A 58 -35.87 0.67 -7.19
CA ASN A 58 -34.52 0.15 -7.39
C ASN A 58 -33.58 1.27 -7.85
N THR A 59 -32.64 1.63 -6.99
CA THR A 59 -31.68 2.70 -7.27
C THR A 59 -30.51 2.24 -8.17
N GLU A 60 -30.40 0.95 -8.49
CA GLU A 60 -29.32 0.42 -9.34
C GLU A 60 -29.60 0.55 -10.85
N VAL A 61 -30.72 1.19 -11.22
CA VAL A 61 -31.10 1.38 -12.62
C VAL A 61 -30.37 2.58 -13.22
N ALA A 62 -29.13 2.37 -13.69
CA ALA A 62 -28.26 3.41 -14.24
C ALA A 62 -28.90 4.26 -15.35
N THR A 63 -29.77 3.67 -16.19
CA THR A 63 -30.46 4.40 -17.27
C THR A 63 -31.29 5.57 -16.75
N MET A 64 -31.98 5.39 -15.61
CA MET A 64 -32.80 6.45 -15.01
C MET A 64 -31.92 7.61 -14.52
N TRP A 65 -30.81 7.29 -13.86
CA TRP A 65 -29.84 8.30 -13.44
C TRP A 65 -29.22 9.05 -14.60
N ASN A 66 -28.87 8.35 -15.69
CA ASN A 66 -28.28 8.98 -16.87
C ASN A 66 -29.25 9.98 -17.52
N PHE A 67 -30.53 9.62 -17.63
CA PHE A 67 -31.56 10.54 -18.13
C PHE A 67 -31.68 11.80 -17.26
N ARG A 68 -31.73 11.64 -15.93
CA ARG A 68 -31.81 12.77 -14.98
C ARG A 68 -30.58 13.68 -15.05
N LYS A 69 -29.37 13.12 -15.18
CA LYS A 69 -28.13 13.90 -15.38
C LYS A 69 -28.17 14.69 -16.68
N SER A 70 -28.65 14.08 -17.78
CA SER A 70 -28.81 14.78 -19.07
C SER A 70 -29.77 15.97 -18.96
N TYR A 71 -30.85 15.82 -18.20
CA TYR A 71 -31.79 16.92 -17.93
C TYR A 71 -31.15 18.06 -17.13
N ILE A 72 -30.39 17.76 -16.09
CA ILE A 72 -29.67 18.78 -15.30
C ILE A 72 -28.68 19.54 -16.19
N ILE A 73 -27.94 18.82 -17.04
CA ILE A 73 -26.97 19.44 -17.97
C ILE A 73 -27.68 20.33 -19.00
N SER A 74 -28.84 19.93 -19.52
CA SER A 74 -29.56 20.75 -20.51
C SER A 74 -30.05 22.07 -19.93
N GLU A 75 -30.43 22.07 -18.64
CA GLU A 75 -30.93 23.25 -17.94
C GLU A 75 -29.85 24.06 -17.22
N GLN A 76 -28.56 23.71 -17.36
CA GLN A 76 -27.47 24.37 -16.62
C GLN A 76 -27.38 25.89 -16.84
N SER A 77 -27.81 26.37 -18.01
CA SER A 77 -27.80 27.80 -18.37
C SER A 77 -29.08 28.53 -17.94
N ASN A 78 -30.11 27.78 -17.50
CA ASN A 78 -31.40 28.32 -17.10
C ASN A 78 -31.41 28.61 -15.59
N THR A 79 -30.88 29.77 -15.21
CA THR A 79 -30.69 30.17 -13.80
C THR A 79 -31.99 30.24 -12.99
N GLN A 80 -33.15 30.41 -13.64
CA GLN A 80 -34.45 30.44 -12.98
C GLN A 80 -34.94 29.04 -12.57
N LEU A 81 -34.58 28.01 -13.35
CA LEU A 81 -35.06 26.65 -13.16
C LEU A 81 -34.04 25.75 -12.45
N ILE A 82 -32.75 25.95 -12.71
CA ILE A 82 -31.69 25.05 -12.26
C ILE A 82 -31.65 24.88 -10.74
N ASP A 83 -31.91 25.95 -9.98
CA ASP A 83 -31.98 25.92 -8.52
C ASP A 83 -33.07 24.97 -8.01
N ASN A 84 -34.28 25.06 -8.58
CA ASN A 84 -35.38 24.14 -8.28
C ASN A 84 -35.03 22.69 -8.61
N ILE A 85 -34.40 22.45 -9.76
CA ILE A 85 -34.00 21.11 -10.20
C ILE A 85 -33.00 20.51 -9.22
N LEU A 86 -31.94 21.24 -8.90
CA LEU A 86 -30.88 20.78 -8.00
C LEU A 86 -31.39 20.55 -6.59
N ASN A 87 -32.24 21.44 -6.06
CA ASN A 87 -32.90 21.26 -4.76
C ASN A 87 -33.71 19.95 -4.71
N ASN A 88 -34.52 19.68 -5.73
CA ASN A 88 -35.33 18.47 -5.78
C ASN A 88 -34.47 17.20 -5.94
N GLU A 89 -33.39 17.26 -6.72
CA GLU A 89 -32.47 16.12 -6.87
C GLU A 89 -31.70 15.83 -5.58
N LEU A 90 -31.32 16.87 -4.84
CA LEU A 90 -30.69 16.74 -3.52
C LEU A 90 -31.63 16.06 -2.52
N ILE A 91 -32.90 16.48 -2.47
CA ILE A 91 -33.92 15.87 -1.61
C ILE A 91 -34.20 14.42 -2.01
N LEU A 92 -34.33 14.16 -3.32
CA LEU A 92 -34.59 12.82 -3.83
C LEU A 92 -33.46 11.86 -3.44
N THR A 93 -32.22 12.19 -3.78
CA THR A 93 -31.08 11.31 -3.51
C THR A 93 -30.85 11.07 -2.02
N GLU A 94 -31.04 12.09 -1.16
CA GLU A 94 -31.00 11.89 0.30
C GLU A 94 -32.08 10.93 0.79
N SER A 95 -33.32 11.09 0.30
CA SER A 95 -34.44 10.22 0.70
C SER A 95 -34.21 8.74 0.33
N LEU A 96 -33.46 8.48 -0.74
CA LEU A 96 -33.19 7.13 -1.22
C LEU A 96 -32.13 6.39 -0.39
N PHE A 97 -31.20 7.09 0.28
CA PHE A 97 -30.18 6.45 1.12
C PHE A 97 -30.78 5.65 2.28
N LYS A 98 -31.95 6.05 2.79
CA LYS A 98 -32.64 5.32 3.87
C LYS A 98 -32.99 3.88 3.45
N ASN A 99 -33.35 3.68 2.19
CA ASN A 99 -33.80 2.37 1.70
C ASN A 99 -32.68 1.58 1.03
N ASP A 100 -31.70 2.27 0.43
CA ASP A 100 -30.63 1.64 -0.35
C ASP A 100 -29.24 2.26 -0.11
N PRO A 101 -28.72 2.20 1.13
CA PRO A 101 -27.48 2.87 1.53
C PRO A 101 -26.22 2.25 0.90
N LYS A 102 -26.34 1.12 0.20
CA LYS A 102 -25.22 0.39 -0.43
C LYS A 102 -25.26 0.46 -1.95
N SER A 103 -26.15 1.28 -2.51
CA SER A 103 -26.28 1.41 -3.96
C SER A 103 -25.13 2.19 -4.58
N TYR A 104 -24.38 1.54 -5.48
CA TYR A 104 -23.26 2.19 -6.15
C TYR A 104 -23.74 3.35 -7.03
N ASN A 105 -24.81 3.13 -7.79
CA ASN A 105 -25.34 4.14 -8.70
C ASN A 105 -25.91 5.37 -7.97
N LEU A 106 -26.54 5.17 -6.80
CA LEU A 106 -27.02 6.27 -5.96
C LEU A 106 -25.87 7.15 -5.46
N TRP A 107 -24.85 6.54 -4.85
CA TRP A 107 -23.66 7.26 -4.38
C TRP A 107 -22.92 7.95 -5.52
N SER A 108 -22.75 7.27 -6.65
CA SER A 108 -22.12 7.86 -7.85
C SER A 108 -22.89 9.05 -8.39
N ASN A 109 -24.24 9.00 -8.39
CA ASN A 109 -25.03 10.15 -8.82
C ASN A 109 -24.96 11.29 -7.81
N ARG A 110 -25.01 11.01 -6.51
CA ARG A 110 -24.85 12.04 -5.47
C ARG A 110 -23.52 12.77 -5.60
N ALA A 111 -22.43 12.03 -5.80
CA ALA A 111 -21.11 12.62 -6.02
C ALA A 111 -21.07 13.50 -7.29
N TRP A 112 -21.64 13.02 -8.40
CA TRP A 112 -21.74 13.80 -9.65
C TRP A 112 -22.54 15.09 -9.46
N LEU A 113 -23.66 15.03 -8.73
CA LEU A 113 -24.51 16.18 -8.44
C LEU A 113 -23.76 17.25 -7.64
N LEU A 114 -23.01 16.83 -6.61
CA LEU A 114 -22.18 17.74 -5.82
C LEU A 114 -21.05 18.34 -6.66
N GLU A 115 -20.38 17.53 -7.50
CA GLU A 115 -19.35 18.03 -8.40
C GLU A 115 -19.91 19.08 -9.38
N PHE A 116 -21.11 18.85 -9.91
CA PHE A 116 -21.80 19.80 -10.76
C PHE A 116 -22.06 21.12 -10.03
N ILE A 117 -22.60 21.06 -8.80
CA ILE A 117 -22.90 22.25 -7.97
C ILE A 117 -21.61 23.00 -7.59
N VAL A 118 -20.55 22.28 -7.21
CA VAL A 118 -19.26 22.86 -6.82
C VAL A 118 -18.66 23.69 -7.96
N ASN A 119 -18.81 23.20 -9.20
CA ASN A 119 -18.31 23.84 -10.42
C ASN A 119 -19.30 24.86 -11.03
N LEU A 120 -20.51 25.00 -10.48
CA LEU A 120 -21.51 25.92 -10.99
C LEU A 120 -21.07 27.37 -10.78
N LYS A 121 -21.04 28.15 -11.87
CA LYS A 121 -20.71 29.57 -11.83
C LYS A 121 -21.81 30.37 -11.12
N ASP A 122 -21.42 31.38 -10.36
CA ASP A 122 -22.34 32.25 -9.62
C ASP A 122 -23.32 31.46 -8.72
N ALA A 123 -22.92 30.28 -8.22
CA ALA A 123 -23.76 29.41 -7.38
C ALA A 123 -24.41 30.16 -6.20
N ASP A 124 -23.67 31.06 -5.54
CA ASP A 124 -24.16 31.87 -4.41
C ASP A 124 -25.33 32.81 -4.79
N LYS A 125 -25.49 33.16 -6.07
CA LYS A 125 -26.61 34.00 -6.56
C LYS A 125 -27.76 33.18 -7.10
N ILE A 126 -27.49 31.96 -7.56
CA ILE A 126 -28.45 31.09 -8.27
C ILE A 126 -29.18 30.19 -7.27
N LEU A 127 -28.47 29.62 -6.29
CA LEU A 127 -28.94 28.52 -5.47
C LEU A 127 -29.70 28.97 -4.20
N LEU A 128 -30.64 29.89 -4.36
CA LEU A 128 -31.39 30.48 -3.25
C LEU A 128 -32.36 29.47 -2.62
N LYS A 129 -33.04 28.66 -3.42
CA LYS A 129 -33.95 27.64 -2.94
C LYS A 129 -33.24 26.48 -2.29
N VAL A 130 -32.11 26.04 -2.84
CA VAL A 130 -31.24 25.09 -2.14
C VAL A 130 -30.87 25.63 -0.75
N GLU A 131 -30.58 26.93 -0.63
CA GLU A 131 -30.31 27.56 0.67
C GLU A 131 -31.52 27.51 1.62
N GLU A 132 -32.68 27.91 1.13
CA GLU A 132 -33.90 28.10 1.92
C GLU A 132 -34.60 26.79 2.30
N ASP A 133 -34.62 25.81 1.39
CA ASP A 133 -35.36 24.56 1.55
C ASP A 133 -34.45 23.43 2.03
N TYR A 134 -33.37 23.14 1.28
CA TYR A 134 -32.51 22.00 1.56
C TYR A 134 -31.55 22.26 2.73
N LEU A 135 -30.96 23.46 2.78
CA LEU A 135 -29.91 23.80 3.74
C LEU A 135 -30.40 24.52 5.00
N LYS A 136 -31.72 24.72 5.14
CA LYS A 136 -32.35 25.53 6.21
C LYS A 136 -31.79 25.26 7.61
N ASN A 137 -31.52 24.00 7.91
CA ASN A 137 -31.14 23.53 9.25
C ASN A 137 -29.64 23.58 9.56
N ILE A 138 -28.77 23.82 8.58
CA ILE A 138 -27.30 23.86 8.79
C ILE A 138 -26.87 25.21 9.38
N SER A 139 -27.70 26.24 9.22
CA SER A 139 -27.43 27.59 9.73
C SER A 139 -27.15 27.64 11.24
N ASN A 140 -27.59 26.64 12.01
CA ASN A 140 -27.26 26.51 13.41
C ASN A 140 -25.88 25.84 13.60
N PHE A 141 -24.81 26.56 13.24
CA PHE A 141 -23.42 26.11 13.38
C PHE A 141 -23.08 25.67 14.81
N ASP A 142 -23.74 26.23 15.81
CA ASP A 142 -23.53 25.90 17.21
C ASP A 142 -23.85 24.42 17.50
N ASN A 143 -24.84 23.85 16.82
CA ASN A 143 -25.26 22.46 16.97
C ASN A 143 -24.37 21.45 16.21
N LEU A 144 -23.49 21.91 15.31
CA LEU A 144 -22.62 21.00 14.56
C LEU A 144 -21.62 20.32 15.49
N ASN A 145 -21.28 19.06 15.23
CA ASN A 145 -20.34 18.33 16.08
C ASN A 145 -18.89 18.55 15.63
N TYR A 146 -18.53 19.82 15.51
CA TYR A 146 -17.23 20.30 15.06
C TYR A 146 -16.47 21.05 16.17
N ILE A 147 -15.15 21.01 16.10
CA ILE A 147 -14.24 21.74 16.96
C ILE A 147 -14.48 23.24 16.81
N GLN A 148 -14.36 23.95 17.93
CA GLN A 148 -14.69 25.38 18.01
C GLN A 148 -13.92 26.25 16.99
N PRO A 149 -12.60 26.07 16.77
CA PRO A 149 -11.87 26.88 15.78
C PRO A 149 -12.43 26.73 14.36
N PHE A 150 -12.80 25.51 13.96
CA PHE A 150 -13.36 25.24 12.63
C PHE A 150 -14.75 25.88 12.47
N LYS A 151 -15.60 25.83 13.51
CA LYS A 151 -16.90 26.54 13.52
C LYS A 151 -16.74 28.05 13.34
N GLU A 152 -15.82 28.66 14.08
CA GLU A 152 -15.57 30.10 14.01
C GLU A 152 -15.08 30.54 12.63
N SER A 153 -14.22 29.75 12.01
CA SER A 153 -13.78 30.03 10.64
C SER A 153 -14.88 29.78 9.63
N LEU A 154 -15.66 28.69 9.73
CA LEU A 154 -16.83 28.45 8.88
C LEU A 154 -17.81 29.63 8.91
N ALA A 155 -18.10 30.16 10.11
CA ALA A 155 -19.02 31.28 10.28
C ALA A 155 -18.56 32.58 9.57
N LYS A 156 -17.26 32.74 9.31
CA LYS A 156 -16.72 33.89 8.55
C LYS A 156 -17.02 33.79 7.06
N TYR A 157 -17.17 32.57 6.53
CA TYR A 157 -17.34 32.32 5.11
C TYR A 157 -18.79 31.96 4.78
N SER A 158 -19.60 32.98 4.46
CA SER A 158 -20.95 32.75 3.93
C SER A 158 -20.89 32.35 2.45
N ASN A 159 -20.75 31.05 2.18
CA ASN A 159 -20.78 30.48 0.83
C ASN A 159 -21.73 29.28 0.74
N ILE A 160 -22.61 29.26 -0.25
CA ILE A 160 -23.63 28.20 -0.41
C ILE A 160 -23.00 26.82 -0.62
N ARG A 161 -21.89 26.75 -1.37
CA ARG A 161 -21.20 25.49 -1.66
C ARG A 161 -20.53 24.95 -0.42
N LEU A 162 -19.96 25.82 0.43
CA LEU A 162 -19.48 25.40 1.75
C LEU A 162 -20.62 24.85 2.60
N LYS A 163 -21.74 25.58 2.74
CA LYS A 163 -22.89 25.13 3.53
C LYS A 163 -23.41 23.77 3.05
N LEU A 164 -23.53 23.59 1.73
CA LEU A 164 -23.91 22.32 1.13
C LEU A 164 -22.95 21.20 1.49
N LEU A 165 -21.64 21.39 1.30
CA LEU A 165 -20.65 20.36 1.59
C LEU A 165 -20.56 20.03 3.09
N ILE A 166 -20.78 21.01 3.97
CA ILE A 166 -20.92 20.78 5.41
C ILE A 166 -22.17 19.94 5.72
N ASN A 167 -23.29 20.17 5.02
CA ASN A 167 -24.45 19.29 5.12
C ASN A 167 -24.14 17.85 4.74
N GLU A 168 -23.32 17.66 3.70
CA GLU A 168 -22.96 16.31 3.24
C GLU A 168 -22.14 15.56 4.30
N LEU A 169 -21.26 16.26 5.03
CA LEU A 169 -20.57 15.66 6.17
C LEU A 169 -21.55 15.25 7.27
N GLU A 170 -22.57 16.07 7.56
CA GLU A 170 -23.61 15.72 8.53
C GLU A 170 -24.53 14.59 8.04
N LEU A 171 -24.80 14.52 6.73
CA LEU A 171 -25.48 13.38 6.12
C LEU A 171 -24.66 12.10 6.31
N CYS A 172 -23.34 12.17 6.12
CA CYS A 172 -22.45 11.04 6.40
C CYS A 172 -22.53 10.64 7.88
N ASN A 173 -22.51 11.61 8.81
CA ASN A 173 -22.63 11.33 10.26
C ASN A 173 -23.92 10.54 10.56
N ARG A 174 -25.07 10.99 10.04
CA ARG A 174 -26.36 10.28 10.19
C ARG A 174 -26.34 8.88 9.59
N LEU A 175 -25.66 8.68 8.46
CA LEU A 175 -25.57 7.38 7.82
C LEU A 175 -24.62 6.42 8.56
N PHE A 176 -23.58 6.95 9.23
CA PHE A 176 -22.72 6.15 10.09
C PHE A 176 -23.39 5.70 11.38
N GLU A 177 -24.39 6.43 11.90
CA GLU A 177 -25.24 5.94 12.99
C GLU A 177 -25.99 4.65 12.62
N VAL A 178 -26.22 4.41 11.33
CA VAL A 178 -26.89 3.21 10.81
C VAL A 178 -25.88 2.10 10.46
N ASP A 179 -24.82 2.43 9.74
CA ASP A 179 -23.74 1.50 9.35
C ASP A 179 -22.41 2.24 9.28
N ASP A 180 -21.70 2.25 10.42
CA ASP A 180 -20.40 2.90 10.59
C ASP A 180 -19.29 2.26 9.73
N ARG A 181 -19.54 1.10 9.12
CA ARG A 181 -18.63 0.40 8.20
C ARG A 181 -19.05 0.55 6.73
N ASN A 182 -20.03 1.40 6.43
CA ASN A 182 -20.46 1.65 5.05
C ASN A 182 -19.33 2.34 4.25
N PHE A 183 -18.58 1.54 3.49
CA PHE A 183 -17.44 2.04 2.71
C PHE A 183 -17.83 3.04 1.62
N HIS A 184 -19.07 3.00 1.11
CA HIS A 184 -19.55 4.01 0.16
C HIS A 184 -19.70 5.38 0.83
N CYS A 185 -20.24 5.39 2.05
CA CYS A 185 -20.37 6.60 2.86
C CYS A 185 -18.98 7.17 3.23
N TRP A 186 -18.04 6.31 3.65
CA TRP A 186 -16.65 6.72 3.89
C TRP A 186 -15.97 7.32 2.66
N ARG A 187 -16.18 6.72 1.48
CA ARG A 187 -15.66 7.24 0.22
C ARG A 187 -16.31 8.58 -0.15
N HIS A 188 -17.61 8.72 0.06
CA HIS A 188 -18.33 9.99 -0.16
C HIS A 188 -17.81 11.09 0.76
N ARG A 189 -17.59 10.78 2.04
CA ARG A 189 -16.97 11.71 2.99
C ARG A 189 -15.60 12.19 2.51
N SER A 190 -14.71 11.28 2.08
CA SER A 190 -13.41 11.66 1.49
C SER A 190 -13.57 12.58 0.28
N PHE A 191 -14.53 12.28 -0.61
CA PHE A 191 -14.83 13.12 -1.76
C PHE A 191 -15.32 14.53 -1.35
N VAL A 192 -16.21 14.63 -0.37
CA VAL A 192 -16.70 15.90 0.18
C VAL A 192 -15.55 16.73 0.78
N LEU A 193 -14.63 16.11 1.52
CA LEU A 193 -13.43 16.79 2.05
C LEU A 193 -12.54 17.33 0.92
N CYS A 194 -12.38 16.59 -0.18
CA CYS A 194 -11.67 17.10 -1.36
C CYS A 194 -12.38 18.30 -2.00
N CYS A 195 -13.71 18.26 -2.11
CA CYS A 195 -14.50 19.39 -2.60
C CYS A 195 -14.39 20.60 -1.67
N LEU A 196 -14.43 20.41 -0.35
CA LEU A 196 -14.24 21.49 0.62
C LEU A 196 -12.87 22.15 0.47
N ARG A 197 -11.80 21.35 0.31
CA ARG A 197 -10.45 21.87 0.03
C ARG A 197 -10.39 22.66 -1.27
N TYR A 198 -11.09 22.20 -2.31
CA TYR A 198 -11.15 22.94 -3.57
C TYR A 198 -11.84 24.30 -3.39
N ILE A 199 -12.99 24.33 -2.71
CA ILE A 199 -13.71 25.57 -2.41
C ILE A 199 -12.90 26.50 -1.50
N SER A 200 -12.19 25.95 -0.51
CA SER A 200 -11.37 26.74 0.42
C SER A 200 -10.29 27.55 -0.31
N VAL A 201 -9.71 26.99 -1.37
CA VAL A 201 -8.75 27.69 -2.23
C VAL A 201 -9.42 28.84 -2.99
N ILE A 202 -10.61 28.61 -3.56
CA ILE A 202 -11.35 29.63 -4.31
C ILE A 202 -11.68 30.85 -3.44
N ILE A 203 -12.05 30.62 -2.18
CA ILE A 203 -12.41 31.69 -1.23
C ILE A 203 -11.22 32.22 -0.43
N SER A 204 -9.99 31.80 -0.76
CA SER A 204 -8.76 32.21 -0.06
C SER A 204 -8.74 31.92 1.45
N TRP A 205 -9.29 30.77 1.88
CA TRP A 205 -9.21 30.31 3.26
C TRP A 205 -7.89 29.58 3.52
N ASN A 206 -6.87 30.37 3.88
CA ASN A 206 -5.48 29.90 4.00
C ASN A 206 -5.26 28.85 5.10
N THR A 207 -5.98 28.94 6.21
CA THR A 207 -5.87 28.02 7.36
C THR A 207 -6.78 26.79 7.24
N PHE A 208 -7.57 26.66 6.16
CA PHE A 208 -8.57 25.61 6.03
C PHE A 208 -8.00 24.20 6.20
N LEU A 209 -6.83 23.93 5.60
CA LEU A 209 -6.27 22.57 5.62
C LEU A 209 -5.95 22.12 7.04
N GLU A 210 -5.32 22.99 7.83
CA GLU A 210 -5.02 22.74 9.25
C GLU A 210 -6.30 22.52 10.06
N GLU A 211 -7.25 23.45 9.95
CA GLU A 211 -8.49 23.37 10.73
C GLU A 211 -9.35 22.16 10.34
N MET A 212 -9.42 21.82 9.05
CA MET A 212 -10.12 20.64 8.55
C MET A 212 -9.44 19.35 9.01
N GLN A 213 -8.11 19.28 8.98
CA GLN A 213 -7.39 18.09 9.46
C GLN A 213 -7.61 17.87 10.96
N LEU A 214 -7.57 18.93 11.77
CA LEU A 214 -7.87 18.86 13.20
C LEU A 214 -9.31 18.40 13.44
N GLN A 215 -10.26 18.98 12.71
CA GLN A 215 -11.67 18.59 12.78
C GLN A 215 -11.88 17.11 12.40
N GLU A 216 -11.30 16.67 11.29
CA GLU A 216 -11.50 15.32 10.78
C GLU A 216 -10.80 14.29 11.68
N LEU A 217 -9.66 14.66 12.27
CA LEU A 217 -8.99 13.82 13.26
C LEU A 217 -9.85 13.61 14.50
N GLU A 218 -10.47 14.67 15.01
CA GLU A 218 -11.38 14.59 16.17
C GLU A 218 -12.61 13.72 15.85
N PHE A 219 -13.14 13.83 14.65
CA PHE A 219 -14.20 12.93 14.17
C PHE A 219 -13.74 11.47 14.16
N LEU A 220 -12.55 11.19 13.61
CA LEU A 220 -12.01 9.83 13.54
C LEU A 220 -11.67 9.24 14.91
N ASN A 221 -11.20 10.06 15.86
CA ASN A 221 -11.00 9.64 17.25
C ASN A 221 -12.32 9.08 17.80
N ARG A 222 -13.41 9.86 17.71
CA ARG A 222 -14.73 9.43 18.19
C ARG A 222 -15.24 8.18 17.50
N MET A 223 -15.09 8.08 16.17
CA MET A 223 -15.51 6.89 15.41
C MET A 223 -14.75 5.63 15.84
N THR A 224 -13.44 5.77 16.09
CA THR A 224 -12.57 4.65 16.44
C THR A 224 -12.73 4.24 17.90
N GLU A 225 -12.86 5.19 18.82
CA GLU A 225 -13.13 4.94 20.25
C GLU A 225 -14.51 4.29 20.47
N THR A 226 -15.49 4.62 19.63
CA THR A 226 -16.81 3.97 19.66
C THR A 226 -16.74 2.54 19.15
N ASN A 227 -15.89 2.26 18.16
CA ASN A 227 -15.75 0.95 17.54
C ASN A 227 -14.32 0.73 17.01
N PHE A 228 -13.44 0.12 17.83
CA PHE A 228 -12.06 -0.16 17.43
C PHE A 228 -11.95 -1.11 16.24
N SER A 229 -12.99 -1.89 15.94
CA SER A 229 -13.07 -2.78 14.78
C SER A 229 -13.47 -2.08 13.47
N ASN A 230 -13.64 -0.75 13.49
CA ASN A 230 -14.00 0.02 12.32
C ASN A 230 -12.79 0.22 11.38
N TYR A 231 -12.54 -0.78 10.53
CA TYR A 231 -11.48 -0.72 9.52
C TYR A 231 -11.54 0.54 8.64
N SER A 232 -12.75 1.01 8.32
CA SER A 232 -12.91 2.19 7.47
C SER A 232 -12.43 3.47 8.16
N ALA A 233 -12.65 3.61 9.47
CA ALA A 233 -12.11 4.73 10.25
C ALA A 233 -10.58 4.69 10.30
N TRP A 234 -9.98 3.54 10.62
CA TRP A 234 -8.51 3.34 10.58
C TRP A 234 -7.91 3.66 9.21
N HIS A 235 -8.54 3.15 8.15
CA HIS A 235 -8.08 3.43 6.79
C HIS A 235 -8.20 4.92 6.46
N HIS A 236 -9.31 5.57 6.79
CA HIS A 236 -9.49 7.01 6.54
C HIS A 236 -8.45 7.85 7.29
N ARG A 237 -8.05 7.42 8.50
CA ARG A 237 -6.98 8.03 9.29
C ARG A 237 -5.63 8.00 8.56
N THR A 238 -5.30 6.90 7.86
CA THR A 238 -4.09 6.84 7.00
C THR A 238 -4.13 7.84 5.84
N LEU A 239 -5.32 8.16 5.31
CA LEU A 239 -5.46 9.13 4.21
C LEU A 239 -5.21 10.57 4.68
N LEU A 240 -5.59 10.92 5.92
CA LEU A 240 -5.30 12.22 6.51
C LEU A 240 -3.81 12.46 6.73
N ALA A 241 -3.05 11.39 7.01
CA ALA A 241 -1.63 11.46 7.31
C ALA A 241 -0.76 11.93 6.14
N PHE A 242 -1.29 11.91 4.90
CA PHE A 242 -0.62 12.47 3.73
C PHE A 242 -0.74 14.00 3.61
N GLY A 243 -1.38 14.69 4.56
CA GLY A 243 -1.47 16.15 4.59
C GLY A 243 -0.37 16.84 5.42
N HIS A 244 -0.25 18.16 5.29
CA HIS A 244 0.94 18.96 5.65
C HIS A 244 1.32 18.97 7.14
N GLN A 245 0.43 18.53 8.04
CA GLN A 245 0.62 18.58 9.50
C GLN A 245 0.86 17.24 10.19
N PHE A 246 0.63 16.10 9.53
CA PHE A 246 0.96 14.78 10.08
C PHE A 246 2.37 14.37 9.67
N ASN A 247 3.39 15.08 10.16
CA ASN A 247 4.75 14.88 9.67
C ASN A 247 5.86 15.07 10.70
N SER A 248 5.52 15.02 11.99
CA SER A 248 6.48 15.13 13.08
C SER A 248 6.55 13.86 13.93
N ILE A 249 7.65 13.68 14.65
CA ILE A 249 7.80 12.56 15.58
C ILE A 249 6.76 12.62 16.71
N LYS A 250 6.31 13.83 17.07
CA LYS A 250 5.23 14.03 18.04
C LYS A 250 3.91 13.44 17.53
N ASP A 251 3.63 13.57 16.24
CA ASP A 251 2.44 12.96 15.64
C ASP A 251 2.57 11.44 15.64
N PHE A 252 3.73 10.89 15.28
CA PHE A 252 3.99 9.46 15.39
C PHE A 252 3.74 8.94 16.81
N ASN A 253 4.29 9.59 17.83
CA ASN A 253 4.11 9.16 19.22
C ASN A 253 2.63 9.16 19.63
N ARG A 254 1.87 10.20 19.26
CA ARG A 254 0.42 10.25 19.52
C ARG A 254 -0.33 9.10 18.83
N GLU A 255 -0.02 8.82 17.56
CA GLU A 255 -0.66 7.74 16.82
C GLU A 255 -0.23 6.36 17.33
N ALA A 256 1.01 6.22 17.79
CA ALA A 256 1.53 5.01 18.42
C ALA A 256 0.77 4.71 19.73
N GLU A 257 0.68 5.68 20.64
CA GLU A 257 -0.10 5.56 21.89
C GLU A 257 -1.57 5.18 21.60
N PHE A 258 -2.16 5.78 20.57
CA PHE A 258 -3.54 5.50 20.18
C PHE A 258 -3.72 4.07 19.66
N VAL A 259 -2.87 3.63 18.73
CA VAL A 259 -2.96 2.25 18.20
C VAL A 259 -2.59 1.21 19.26
N HIS A 260 -1.64 1.51 20.16
CA HIS A 260 -1.29 0.61 21.27
C HIS A 260 -2.49 0.42 22.20
N THR A 261 -3.21 1.49 22.54
CA THR A 261 -4.44 1.41 23.36
C THR A 261 -5.47 0.50 22.69
N ALA A 262 -5.65 0.62 21.38
CA ALA A 262 -6.54 -0.23 20.61
C ALA A 262 -6.05 -1.70 20.60
N ILE A 263 -4.75 -1.95 20.44
CA ILE A 263 -4.15 -3.30 20.51
C ILE A 263 -4.40 -3.96 21.86
N TYR A 264 -4.23 -3.22 22.97
CA TYR A 264 -4.51 -3.74 24.31
C TYR A 264 -6.00 -4.02 24.56
N THR A 265 -6.89 -3.35 23.84
CA THR A 265 -8.34 -3.51 24.00
C THR A 265 -8.86 -4.67 23.15
N GLU A 266 -8.45 -4.75 21.88
CA GLU A 266 -8.93 -5.74 20.90
C GLU A 266 -7.74 -6.36 20.12
N PRO A 267 -6.88 -7.16 20.76
CA PRO A 267 -5.65 -7.69 20.16
C PRO A 267 -5.91 -8.59 18.95
N ASN A 268 -7.11 -9.15 18.81
CA ASN A 268 -7.48 -10.02 17.69
C ASN A 268 -8.01 -9.26 16.46
N ASP A 269 -8.19 -7.95 16.54
CA ASP A 269 -8.75 -7.18 15.43
C ASP A 269 -7.70 -6.83 14.37
N GLN A 270 -7.88 -7.39 13.17
CA GLN A 270 -6.97 -7.19 12.05
C GLN A 270 -6.76 -5.71 11.66
N SER A 271 -7.78 -4.87 11.78
CA SER A 271 -7.74 -3.49 11.30
C SER A 271 -6.75 -2.63 12.08
N ILE A 272 -6.69 -2.85 13.39
CA ILE A 272 -5.76 -2.18 14.31
C ILE A 272 -4.33 -2.50 13.90
N TRP A 273 -4.03 -3.78 13.67
CA TRP A 273 -2.69 -4.21 13.25
C TRP A 273 -2.31 -3.73 11.86
N GLN A 274 -3.27 -3.60 10.94
CA GLN A 274 -3.00 -3.01 9.63
C GLN A 274 -2.60 -1.53 9.74
N TYR A 275 -3.22 -0.78 10.67
CA TYR A 275 -2.81 0.58 10.98
C TYR A 275 -1.42 0.61 11.62
N TYR A 276 -1.15 -0.28 12.59
CA TYR A 276 0.17 -0.44 13.21
C TYR A 276 1.29 -0.70 12.19
N PHE A 277 1.08 -1.64 11.26
CA PHE A 277 2.07 -1.95 10.23
C PHE A 277 2.34 -0.77 9.31
N TRP A 278 1.30 -0.01 8.96
CA TRP A 278 1.47 1.23 8.20
C TRP A 278 2.27 2.28 9.00
N LEU A 279 1.94 2.44 10.29
CA LEU A 279 2.60 3.40 11.17
C LEU A 279 4.11 3.13 11.28
N MET A 280 4.48 1.87 11.52
CA MET A 280 5.88 1.45 11.68
C MET A 280 6.64 1.37 10.35
N GLY A 281 5.98 0.89 9.30
CA GLY A 281 6.60 0.57 8.03
C GLY A 281 6.70 1.71 7.02
N ASP A 282 5.75 2.63 7.07
CA ASP A 282 5.59 3.68 6.07
C ASP A 282 5.65 5.08 6.69
N PHE A 283 4.87 5.32 7.75
CA PHE A 283 4.76 6.65 8.35
C PHE A 283 6.04 7.09 9.09
N LEU A 284 6.53 6.27 10.02
CA LEU A 284 7.70 6.59 10.84
C LEU A 284 8.96 6.88 10.00
N PRO A 285 9.35 6.06 9.00
CA PRO A 285 10.51 6.35 8.17
C PRO A 285 10.36 7.65 7.37
N LYS A 286 9.16 7.93 6.84
CA LYS A 286 8.89 9.17 6.10
C LYS A 286 9.05 10.41 6.96
N ILE A 287 8.65 10.35 8.22
CA ILE A 287 8.82 11.45 9.17
C ILE A 287 10.30 11.67 9.49
N LEU A 288 10.97 10.60 9.92
CA LEU A 288 12.35 10.71 10.40
C LEU A 288 13.28 11.26 9.32
N PHE A 289 13.06 10.90 8.06
CA PHE A 289 13.96 11.27 6.97
C PHE A 289 13.35 12.26 5.96
N LYS A 290 12.27 12.96 6.31
CA LYS A 290 11.53 13.93 5.46
C LYS A 290 12.41 14.93 4.68
N ASN A 291 13.50 15.40 5.28
CA ASN A 291 14.35 16.46 4.73
C ASN A 291 15.59 15.96 3.98
N GLU A 292 15.77 14.64 3.88
CA GLU A 292 16.94 14.04 3.23
C GLU A 292 16.68 13.85 1.73
N GLN A 293 17.58 14.34 0.87
CA GLN A 293 17.53 14.07 -0.57
C GLN A 293 18.06 12.66 -0.85
N PHE A 294 17.15 11.70 -1.00
CA PHE A 294 17.52 10.31 -1.26
C PHE A 294 18.01 10.12 -2.69
N LYS A 295 19.29 9.80 -2.84
CA LYS A 295 19.86 9.35 -4.12
C LYS A 295 19.76 7.83 -4.18
N VAL A 296 19.02 7.30 -5.15
CA VAL A 296 18.90 5.85 -5.36
C VAL A 296 20.18 5.36 -6.04
N THR A 297 20.93 4.47 -5.40
CA THR A 297 21.93 3.65 -6.11
C THR A 297 21.87 2.22 -5.56
N PRO A 298 21.59 1.21 -6.39
CA PRO A 298 21.45 -0.16 -5.91
C PRO A 298 22.82 -0.75 -5.51
N SER A 299 23.08 -0.92 -4.22
CA SER A 299 24.22 -1.72 -3.72
C SER A 299 23.97 -3.21 -3.81
N PHE A 300 24.40 -3.82 -4.91
CA PHE A 300 24.35 -5.24 -5.16
C PHE A 300 25.77 -5.82 -4.97
N HIS A 301 25.96 -6.83 -4.12
CA HIS A 301 27.30 -7.37 -3.80
C HIS A 301 27.28 -8.90 -3.59
N ILE A 302 28.45 -9.54 -3.65
CA ILE A 302 28.63 -10.99 -3.46
C ILE A 302 28.85 -11.26 -1.95
N LYS A 303 27.99 -12.09 -1.36
CA LYS A 303 28.03 -12.55 0.03
C LYS A 303 28.90 -13.78 0.24
N ASP A 304 28.91 -14.70 -0.71
CA ASP A 304 29.64 -15.97 -0.62
C ASP A 304 30.07 -16.40 -2.02
N LEU A 305 31.25 -16.99 -2.12
CA LEU A 305 31.81 -17.51 -3.36
C LEU A 305 32.45 -18.86 -3.07
N GLN A 306 32.02 -19.91 -3.77
CA GLN A 306 32.60 -21.24 -3.68
C GLN A 306 33.03 -21.69 -5.07
N VAL A 307 34.28 -22.13 -5.20
CA VAL A 307 34.86 -22.64 -6.44
C VAL A 307 35.11 -24.13 -6.24
N GLU A 308 34.53 -24.94 -7.13
CA GLU A 308 34.72 -26.38 -7.16
C GLU A 308 35.63 -26.71 -8.34
N PHE A 309 36.73 -27.41 -8.07
CA PHE A 309 37.70 -27.80 -9.07
C PHE A 309 37.42 -29.24 -9.53
N PRO A 310 37.50 -29.51 -10.84
CA PRO A 310 37.25 -30.84 -11.36
C PRO A 310 38.34 -31.84 -10.93
N GLU A 311 37.92 -33.05 -10.52
CA GLU A 311 38.86 -34.15 -10.22
C GLU A 311 39.39 -34.84 -11.50
N ASN A 312 38.61 -34.83 -12.60
CA ASN A 312 38.99 -35.40 -13.89
C ASN A 312 39.20 -34.32 -14.97
N LYS A 313 40.00 -34.64 -16.00
CA LYS A 313 40.37 -33.70 -17.08
C LYS A 313 39.22 -33.25 -17.99
N ASP A 314 38.09 -33.96 -17.96
CA ASP A 314 36.92 -33.70 -18.79
C ASP A 314 35.80 -32.94 -18.05
N ASP A 315 35.98 -32.62 -16.76
CA ASP A 315 34.98 -31.97 -15.91
C ASP A 315 35.11 -30.43 -15.90
N GLN A 316 34.03 -29.74 -15.52
CA GLN A 316 33.93 -28.28 -15.51
C GLN A 316 34.40 -27.67 -14.17
N ILE A 317 34.99 -26.46 -14.22
CA ILE A 317 35.13 -25.64 -13.01
C ILE A 317 33.77 -25.02 -12.72
N VAL A 318 33.24 -25.20 -11.52
CA VAL A 318 31.95 -24.64 -11.11
C VAL A 318 32.17 -23.57 -10.05
N ILE A 319 31.63 -22.38 -10.29
CA ILE A 319 31.70 -21.25 -9.36
C ILE A 319 30.30 -20.94 -8.86
N HIS A 320 30.05 -21.22 -7.59
CA HIS A 320 28.83 -20.85 -6.89
C HIS A 320 28.96 -19.45 -6.30
N ILE A 321 28.04 -18.56 -6.67
CA ILE A 321 28.02 -17.17 -6.25
C ILE A 321 26.71 -16.91 -5.51
N LYS A 322 26.79 -16.44 -4.26
CA LYS A 322 25.65 -15.94 -3.50
C LYS A 322 25.70 -14.43 -3.43
N PHE A 323 24.67 -13.76 -3.90
CA PHE A 323 24.50 -12.31 -3.85
C PHE A 323 23.74 -11.87 -2.62
N SER A 324 23.86 -10.58 -2.29
CA SER A 324 23.16 -9.94 -1.18
C SER A 324 21.66 -9.77 -1.41
N LEU A 325 21.20 -9.80 -2.66
CA LEU A 325 19.79 -9.73 -3.05
C LEU A 325 19.49 -10.70 -4.21
N PRO A 326 18.24 -11.17 -4.37
CA PRO A 326 17.85 -11.94 -5.55
C PRO A 326 17.98 -11.14 -6.84
N CYS A 327 18.68 -11.68 -7.83
CA CYS A 327 18.90 -11.05 -9.14
C CYS A 327 18.50 -11.95 -10.31
N LEU A 328 18.53 -11.36 -11.50
CA LEU A 328 18.39 -12.05 -12.78
C LEU A 328 19.69 -11.86 -13.56
N ILE A 329 20.40 -12.94 -13.86
CA ILE A 329 21.55 -12.94 -14.75
C ILE A 329 21.09 -13.36 -16.14
N ASN A 330 21.54 -12.63 -17.17
CA ASN A 330 21.29 -13.04 -18.55
C ASN A 330 22.45 -13.91 -19.03
N SER A 331 22.22 -15.22 -19.04
CA SER A 331 23.23 -16.21 -19.44
C SER A 331 23.81 -15.98 -20.84
N SER A 332 23.14 -15.23 -21.72
CA SER A 332 23.64 -14.95 -23.07
C SER A 332 24.54 -13.72 -23.17
N THR A 333 24.58 -12.84 -22.18
CA THR A 333 25.34 -11.56 -22.25
C THR A 333 26.21 -11.28 -21.02
N SER A 334 26.10 -12.07 -19.97
CA SER A 334 26.87 -11.90 -18.74
C SER A 334 28.15 -12.72 -18.81
N SER A 335 29.31 -12.08 -18.65
CA SER A 335 30.61 -12.73 -18.48
C SER A 335 31.06 -12.70 -17.02
N LEU A 336 32.09 -13.49 -16.72
CA LEU A 336 32.80 -13.45 -15.45
C LEU A 336 34.25 -13.07 -15.72
N SER A 337 34.82 -12.13 -14.97
CA SER A 337 36.26 -11.82 -15.06
C SER A 337 36.92 -11.89 -13.69
N ILE A 338 38.23 -12.15 -13.68
CA ILE A 338 39.12 -12.05 -12.52
C ILE A 338 40.22 -11.05 -12.85
N GLU A 339 40.38 -10.04 -12.00
CA GLU A 339 41.51 -9.10 -12.07
C GLU A 339 42.48 -9.35 -10.91
N SER A 340 43.78 -9.25 -11.16
CA SER A 340 44.86 -9.34 -10.17
C SER A 340 45.31 -7.95 -9.69
N ASP A 341 46.07 -7.90 -8.58
CA ASP A 341 46.55 -6.66 -7.96
C ASP A 341 47.41 -5.77 -8.88
N ASP A 342 48.03 -6.33 -9.92
CA ASP A 342 48.80 -5.60 -10.93
C ASP A 342 47.93 -5.05 -12.08
N GLY A 343 46.60 -5.21 -11.99
CA GLY A 343 45.61 -4.77 -12.97
C GLY A 343 45.44 -5.71 -14.16
N SER A 344 46.09 -6.89 -14.17
CA SER A 344 45.87 -7.87 -15.23
C SER A 344 44.49 -8.52 -15.06
N THR A 345 43.69 -8.57 -16.13
CA THR A 345 42.32 -9.12 -16.10
C THR A 345 42.19 -10.30 -17.05
N ILE A 346 41.58 -11.39 -16.56
CA ILE A 346 41.18 -12.55 -17.36
C ILE A 346 39.65 -12.60 -17.38
N THR A 347 39.06 -12.58 -18.57
CA THR A 347 37.60 -12.70 -18.78
C THR A 347 37.25 -14.08 -19.30
N PHE A 348 36.34 -14.76 -18.63
CA PHE A 348 35.76 -16.03 -19.05
C PHE A 348 34.60 -15.80 -20.01
N GLU A 349 34.85 -15.99 -21.30
CA GLU A 349 33.85 -15.74 -22.36
C GLU A 349 32.95 -16.96 -22.68
N LYS A 350 33.17 -18.12 -22.05
CA LYS A 350 32.55 -19.41 -22.45
C LYS A 350 31.91 -20.22 -21.32
N GLY A 351 31.55 -19.61 -20.21
CA GLY A 351 30.82 -20.30 -19.14
C GLY A 351 29.31 -20.18 -19.24
N THR A 352 28.61 -21.09 -18.58
CA THR A 352 27.14 -21.14 -18.51
C THR A 352 26.65 -20.73 -17.13
N TRP A 353 25.74 -19.77 -17.09
CA TRP A 353 25.07 -19.35 -15.86
C TRP A 353 23.81 -20.19 -15.61
N GLU A 354 23.71 -20.80 -14.43
CA GLU A 354 22.50 -21.51 -14.00
C GLU A 354 22.01 -20.96 -12.65
N PRO A 355 20.71 -20.66 -12.51
CA PRO A 355 20.17 -20.21 -11.25
C PRO A 355 20.07 -21.40 -10.28
N ILE A 356 20.61 -21.23 -9.07
CA ILE A 356 20.39 -22.18 -7.97
C ILE A 356 19.25 -21.62 -7.14
N TYR A 357 18.12 -22.30 -7.18
CA TYR A 357 17.01 -21.99 -6.30
C TYR A 357 17.27 -22.69 -4.98
N GLU A 358 17.85 -21.97 -4.02
CA GLU A 358 17.63 -22.34 -2.62
C GLU A 358 16.11 -22.26 -2.37
N ASP A 359 15.56 -23.14 -1.53
CA ASP A 359 14.15 -23.16 -1.11
C ASP A 359 13.76 -21.92 -0.27
N TYR A 360 14.29 -20.76 -0.62
CA TYR A 360 13.86 -19.48 -0.13
C TYR A 360 12.60 -19.09 -0.87
N ALA A 361 11.50 -19.25 -0.12
CA ALA A 361 10.27 -18.51 -0.24
C ALA A 361 10.53 -17.16 -0.91
N SER A 362 9.96 -17.01 -2.10
CA SER A 362 9.85 -15.74 -2.78
C SER A 362 9.42 -14.68 -1.78
N ILE A 363 10.10 -13.54 -1.76
CA ILE A 363 9.72 -12.34 -0.99
C ILE A 363 8.37 -11.85 -1.55
N TYR A 364 7.31 -12.53 -1.16
CA TYR A 364 5.92 -12.21 -1.41
C TYR A 364 5.27 -11.99 -0.05
N GLY A 365 4.68 -10.80 0.12
CA GLY A 365 3.66 -10.59 1.14
C GLY A 365 4.06 -9.77 2.37
N PHE A 366 4.87 -8.73 2.22
CA PHE A 366 4.88 -7.62 3.19
C PHE A 366 3.93 -6.48 2.84
N PHE A 367 3.58 -6.32 1.56
CA PHE A 367 2.49 -5.43 1.16
C PHE A 367 1.36 -6.23 0.51
N ASN A 368 0.19 -6.07 1.11
CA ASN A 368 -1.07 -6.66 0.71
C ASN A 368 -1.33 -6.37 -0.79
N SER A 369 -1.02 -7.33 -1.66
CA SER A 369 -1.46 -7.28 -3.05
C SER A 369 -2.08 -8.63 -3.38
N LYS A 370 -3.41 -8.65 -3.45
CA LYS A 370 -4.12 -9.63 -4.26
C LYS A 370 -3.54 -9.53 -5.67
N LEU A 371 -2.79 -10.54 -6.10
CA LEU A 371 -2.39 -10.70 -7.49
C LEU A 371 -2.99 -12.00 -8.04
N ASN A 372 -3.36 -11.93 -9.31
CA ASN A 372 -4.15 -12.90 -10.05
C ASN A 372 -3.31 -14.15 -10.40
N SER A 373 -3.93 -15.32 -10.40
CA SER A 373 -3.28 -16.64 -10.60
C SER A 373 -2.63 -16.84 -11.97
N ASP A 374 -2.97 -16.00 -12.96
CA ASP A 374 -2.48 -16.16 -14.34
C ASP A 374 -1.07 -15.59 -14.58
N PHE A 375 -0.44 -14.98 -13.56
CA PHE A 375 0.89 -14.36 -13.69
C PHE A 375 2.08 -15.30 -13.39
N ASP A 376 1.84 -16.55 -12.97
CA ASP A 376 2.91 -17.49 -12.56
C ASP A 376 3.63 -18.20 -13.72
N ASN A 377 3.00 -18.31 -14.90
CA ASN A 377 3.53 -19.16 -15.98
C ASN A 377 4.71 -18.56 -16.79
N LYS A 378 5.15 -17.32 -16.50
CA LYS A 378 6.30 -16.68 -17.18
C LYS A 378 7.40 -16.17 -16.22
N ARG A 379 7.47 -16.65 -14.98
CA ARG A 379 8.57 -16.28 -14.07
C ARG A 379 9.86 -17.02 -14.42
N LYS A 380 10.81 -16.34 -15.07
CA LYS A 380 12.23 -16.60 -14.84
C LYS A 380 12.52 -16.16 -13.40
N LYS A 381 12.47 -17.10 -12.45
CA LYS A 381 12.60 -16.82 -11.02
C LYS A 381 13.95 -16.12 -10.74
N ARG A 382 13.91 -14.97 -10.05
CA ARG A 382 15.11 -14.30 -9.51
C ARG A 382 15.65 -15.13 -8.35
N THR A 383 16.96 -15.31 -8.27
CA THR A 383 17.61 -16.02 -7.16
C THR A 383 18.81 -15.23 -6.67
N ALA A 384 19.10 -15.36 -5.38
CA ALA A 384 20.32 -14.82 -4.79
C ALA A 384 21.53 -15.72 -5.09
N THR A 385 21.32 -16.98 -5.47
CA THR A 385 22.40 -17.95 -5.67
C THR A 385 22.47 -18.40 -7.12
N TRP A 386 23.65 -18.31 -7.73
CA TRP A 386 23.90 -18.68 -9.12
C TRP A 386 25.12 -19.59 -9.21
N SER A 387 25.11 -20.54 -10.15
CA SER A 387 26.32 -21.24 -10.59
C SER A 387 26.80 -20.64 -11.92
N TYR A 388 28.11 -20.57 -12.06
CA TYR A 388 28.79 -20.31 -13.32
C TYR A 388 29.72 -21.48 -13.61
N SER A 389 29.45 -22.21 -14.68
CA SER A 389 30.21 -23.42 -15.02
C SER A 389 31.08 -23.18 -16.26
N LEU A 390 32.37 -23.48 -16.16
CA LEU A 390 33.35 -23.26 -17.23
C LEU A 390 33.85 -24.60 -17.78
N SER A 391 33.60 -24.83 -19.08
CA SER A 391 34.16 -25.99 -19.80
C SER A 391 35.60 -25.75 -20.21
N LEU A 392 36.51 -26.64 -19.83
CA LEU A 392 37.92 -26.61 -20.22
C LEU A 392 38.12 -27.34 -21.55
N LYS A 393 38.91 -26.78 -22.48
CA LYS A 393 39.22 -27.45 -23.76
C LYS A 393 40.41 -28.41 -23.61
N GLU A 394 40.57 -29.32 -24.59
CA GLU A 394 41.68 -30.29 -24.73
C GLU A 394 43.07 -29.62 -24.83
N ASN A 395 43.59 -29.11 -23.70
CA ASN A 395 44.99 -28.89 -23.30
C ASN A 395 45.01 -28.17 -21.92
N SER A 396 44.16 -28.65 -21.01
CA SER A 396 43.67 -27.95 -19.82
C SER A 396 44.63 -27.87 -18.63
N GLN A 397 45.81 -28.51 -18.64
CA GLN A 397 46.69 -28.49 -17.46
C GLN A 397 47.39 -27.15 -17.23
N ASP A 398 47.75 -26.43 -18.29
CA ASP A 398 48.42 -25.13 -18.15
C ASP A 398 47.41 -24.00 -17.89
N GLU A 399 46.18 -24.09 -18.42
CA GLU A 399 45.08 -23.17 -18.07
C GLU A 399 44.59 -23.38 -16.64
N ILE A 400 44.38 -24.63 -16.19
CA ILE A 400 44.06 -24.91 -14.77
C ILE A 400 45.21 -24.42 -13.90
N ARG A 401 46.47 -24.77 -14.20
CA ARG A 401 47.62 -24.27 -13.40
C ARG A 401 47.74 -22.75 -13.43
N SER A 402 47.42 -22.09 -14.54
CA SER A 402 47.44 -20.64 -14.64
C SER A 402 46.33 -20.02 -13.78
N ILE A 403 45.09 -20.49 -13.88
CA ILE A 403 43.95 -20.03 -13.08
C ILE A 403 44.18 -20.34 -11.59
N THR A 404 44.62 -21.55 -11.25
CA THR A 404 44.96 -21.95 -9.89
C THR A 404 46.13 -21.13 -9.35
N ASN A 405 47.21 -20.90 -10.12
CA ASN A 405 48.31 -20.03 -9.69
C ASN A 405 47.88 -18.57 -9.56
N LEU A 406 46.96 -18.07 -10.38
CA LEU A 406 46.45 -16.70 -10.29
C LEU A 406 45.58 -16.54 -9.03
N LEU A 407 44.62 -17.46 -8.84
CA LEU A 407 43.81 -17.55 -7.62
C LEU A 407 44.69 -17.77 -6.37
N SER A 408 45.84 -18.43 -6.52
CA SER A 408 46.74 -18.74 -5.40
C SER A 408 47.73 -17.63 -5.03
N ASN A 409 48.13 -16.80 -6.00
CA ASN A 409 49.17 -15.77 -5.82
C ASN A 409 48.62 -14.34 -5.80
N SER A 410 47.32 -14.12 -6.07
CA SER A 410 46.68 -12.81 -5.98
C SER A 410 45.98 -12.64 -4.61
N PRO A 411 46.37 -11.64 -3.80
CA PRO A 411 45.68 -11.28 -2.57
C PRO A 411 44.24 -10.84 -2.82
N SER A 412 43.93 -10.25 -3.98
CA SER A 412 42.62 -9.71 -4.31
C SER A 412 42.06 -10.28 -5.62
N ILE A 413 40.78 -10.64 -5.64
CA ILE A 413 40.09 -11.17 -6.85
C ILE A 413 38.87 -10.32 -7.19
N PHE A 414 38.92 -9.61 -8.30
CA PHE A 414 37.76 -8.82 -8.73
C PHE A 414 36.85 -9.63 -9.64
N LEU A 415 35.67 -10.02 -9.13
CA LEU A 415 34.62 -10.57 -9.98
C LEU A 415 33.87 -9.45 -10.70
N ILE A 416 33.95 -9.44 -12.03
CA ILE A 416 33.14 -8.57 -12.89
C ILE A 416 31.96 -9.33 -13.47
N ILE A 417 30.74 -8.82 -13.26
CA ILE A 417 29.50 -9.38 -13.84
C ILE A 417 28.76 -8.28 -14.59
N SER A 418 28.38 -8.53 -15.85
CA SER A 418 27.62 -7.58 -16.67
C SER A 418 26.16 -8.02 -16.78
N ALA A 419 25.21 -7.29 -16.20
CA ALA A 419 23.78 -7.63 -16.28
C ALA A 419 23.11 -7.04 -17.53
N ALA A 420 22.15 -7.76 -18.14
CA ALA A 420 21.59 -7.43 -19.47
C ALA A 420 20.79 -6.13 -19.61
N HIS A 421 20.49 -5.42 -18.52
CA HIS A 421 19.65 -4.21 -18.57
C HIS A 421 20.20 -3.03 -17.76
N SER A 422 21.45 -3.10 -17.32
CA SER A 422 22.12 -1.96 -16.71
C SER A 422 23.56 -1.97 -17.19
N ASP A 423 24.02 -0.85 -17.78
CA ASP A 423 25.43 -0.58 -18.14
C ASP A 423 26.34 -0.49 -16.90
N THR A 424 26.11 -1.37 -15.92
CA THR A 424 26.69 -1.34 -14.58
C THR A 424 27.58 -2.55 -14.41
N THR A 425 28.88 -2.28 -14.31
CA THR A 425 29.93 -3.23 -13.98
C THR A 425 29.97 -3.38 -12.46
N TYR A 426 29.81 -4.61 -11.94
CA TYR A 426 29.92 -4.88 -10.50
C TYR A 426 31.31 -5.41 -10.19
N THR A 427 31.95 -4.93 -9.11
CA THR A 427 33.25 -5.42 -8.65
C THR A 427 33.20 -5.68 -7.14
N ASN A 428 33.89 -6.70 -6.65
CA ASN A 428 34.10 -6.95 -5.23
C ASN A 428 35.59 -7.24 -4.99
N THR A 429 36.12 -6.94 -3.81
CA THR A 429 37.56 -7.10 -3.49
C THR A 429 37.73 -8.01 -2.28
N PRO A 430 37.65 -9.35 -2.44
CA PRO A 430 37.98 -10.29 -1.38
C PRO A 430 39.50 -10.26 -1.16
N SER A 431 39.96 -10.23 0.09
CA SER A 431 41.37 -10.44 0.42
C SER A 431 41.59 -11.81 1.04
N TRP A 432 42.53 -12.61 0.52
CA TRP A 432 42.92 -13.90 1.12
C TRP A 432 44.43 -14.16 1.03
N ASN A 433 44.98 -15.02 1.91
CA ASN A 433 46.40 -15.38 1.91
C ASN A 433 46.57 -16.89 2.07
N LEU A 434 46.93 -17.59 0.99
CA LEU A 434 47.13 -19.06 0.97
C LEU A 434 48.36 -19.54 1.74
N ASN A 435 49.21 -18.64 2.25
CA ASN A 435 50.28 -19.02 3.17
C ASN A 435 49.80 -19.24 4.61
N ASP A 436 48.51 -19.02 4.89
CA ASP A 436 47.91 -19.29 6.18
C ASP A 436 48.02 -20.79 6.51
N PRO A 437 48.63 -21.17 7.65
CA PRO A 437 48.87 -22.56 8.00
C PRO A 437 47.62 -23.45 8.06
N GLU A 438 46.41 -22.89 8.13
CA GLU A 438 45.15 -23.65 8.05
C GLU A 438 44.94 -24.39 6.72
N TYR A 439 45.45 -23.87 5.59
CA TYR A 439 45.12 -24.38 4.24
C TYR A 439 46.27 -25.15 3.57
N LYS A 440 47.39 -25.39 4.28
CA LYS A 440 48.62 -25.99 3.71
C LYS A 440 48.53 -27.48 3.35
N ASN A 441 47.47 -28.18 3.75
CA ASN A 441 47.38 -29.65 3.64
C ASN A 441 46.15 -30.16 2.85
N GLU A 442 45.34 -29.31 2.22
CA GLU A 442 44.19 -29.78 1.46
C GLU A 442 44.56 -30.11 0.00
N THR A 443 44.18 -31.31 -0.45
CA THR A 443 44.05 -31.61 -1.88
C THR A 443 42.96 -30.70 -2.44
N PHE A 444 43.28 -29.88 -3.46
CA PHE A 444 42.42 -28.83 -4.04
C PHE A 444 41.10 -29.35 -4.67
N SER A 445 40.17 -29.89 -3.89
CA SER A 445 38.84 -30.31 -4.37
C SER A 445 37.83 -29.15 -4.38
N SER A 446 37.95 -28.19 -3.45
CA SER A 446 37.04 -27.04 -3.37
C SER A 446 37.67 -25.88 -2.59
N LEU A 447 37.36 -24.65 -2.98
CA LEU A 447 37.77 -23.41 -2.30
C LEU A 447 36.53 -22.58 -1.96
N ARG A 448 36.32 -22.24 -0.68
CA ARG A 448 35.22 -21.37 -0.25
C ARG A 448 35.75 -20.06 0.30
N ILE A 449 35.14 -18.97 -0.13
CA ILE A 449 35.59 -17.62 0.18
C ILE A 449 34.39 -16.84 0.68
N SER A 450 34.53 -16.33 1.89
CA SER A 450 33.63 -15.34 2.46
C SER A 450 34.31 -13.96 2.36
N PRO A 451 33.95 -13.12 1.37
CA PRO A 451 34.59 -11.82 1.19
C PRO A 451 34.43 -10.97 2.45
N LYS A 452 35.55 -10.51 3.03
CA LYS A 452 35.51 -9.49 4.09
C LYS A 452 35.27 -8.13 3.44
N LEU A 453 34.08 -7.58 3.66
CA LEU A 453 33.69 -6.29 3.13
C LEU A 453 34.39 -5.18 3.92
N ILE A 454 35.34 -4.45 3.32
CA ILE A 454 35.86 -3.21 3.89
C ILE A 454 34.84 -2.10 3.59
N LEU A 455 33.87 -1.95 4.50
CA LEU A 455 32.77 -0.97 4.43
C LEU A 455 33.19 0.38 5.03
N ASP A 456 34.22 1.04 4.49
CA ASP A 456 34.58 2.35 5.05
C ASP A 456 33.75 3.53 4.55
N GLU A 457 32.75 3.36 3.67
CA GLU A 457 31.95 4.54 3.24
C GLU A 457 30.45 4.38 3.00
N TYR A 458 29.80 3.21 3.07
CA TYR A 458 28.39 3.15 2.64
C TYR A 458 27.51 2.20 3.47
N LYS A 459 26.61 2.79 4.27
CA LYS A 459 25.50 2.12 4.99
C LYS A 459 24.23 2.22 4.13
N PHE A 460 23.53 1.11 3.88
CA PHE A 460 22.38 1.04 2.95
C PHE A 460 21.10 0.53 3.64
N TYR A 461 19.93 0.90 3.08
CA TYR A 461 18.57 0.43 3.44
C TYR A 461 17.81 0.10 2.15
N SER A 462 16.66 -0.57 2.21
CA SER A 462 15.79 -0.78 1.04
C SER A 462 14.30 -0.77 1.38
N PHE A 463 13.49 0.09 0.76
CA PHE A 463 12.01 -0.06 0.75
C PHE A 463 11.49 -0.28 -0.67
N ASN A 464 10.41 -1.04 -0.81
CA ASN A 464 9.73 -1.22 -2.09
C ASN A 464 8.55 -0.25 -2.19
N THR A 465 8.60 0.67 -3.15
CA THR A 465 7.41 1.46 -3.52
C THR A 465 6.90 1.01 -4.89
N ARG A 466 5.58 0.93 -5.03
CA ARG A 466 4.91 0.58 -6.30
C ARG A 466 4.45 1.87 -6.97
N THR A 467 5.14 2.27 -8.02
CA THR A 467 4.66 3.29 -8.97
C THR A 467 4.67 2.66 -10.36
N ASN A 468 3.50 2.63 -11.02
CA ASN A 468 3.32 2.17 -12.40
C ASN A 468 4.01 0.83 -12.73
N ASP A 469 3.52 -0.26 -12.14
CA ASP A 469 3.93 -1.66 -12.38
C ASP A 469 5.42 -2.02 -12.20
N ASN A 470 6.26 -1.08 -11.76
CA ASN A 470 7.63 -1.35 -11.36
C ASN A 470 7.75 -1.35 -9.83
N ILE A 471 8.38 -2.40 -9.28
CA ILE A 471 8.84 -2.43 -7.90
C ILE A 471 10.16 -1.66 -7.86
N VAL A 472 10.14 -0.45 -7.31
CA VAL A 472 11.33 0.36 -7.11
C VAL A 472 11.85 0.12 -5.69
N THR A 473 13.06 -0.43 -5.58
CA THR A 473 13.77 -0.62 -4.32
C THR A 473 14.56 0.66 -3.98
N CYS A 474 14.03 1.50 -3.10
CA CYS A 474 14.65 2.75 -2.66
C CYS A 474 15.76 2.48 -1.65
N LYS A 475 17.01 2.89 -1.93
CA LYS A 475 18.12 2.79 -0.97
C LYS A 475 18.52 4.13 -0.36
N TYR A 476 18.83 4.12 0.94
CA TYR A 476 19.05 5.32 1.76
C TYR A 476 20.54 5.45 2.07
N TYR A 477 21.07 6.66 1.90
CA TYR A 477 22.45 7.03 2.21
C TYR A 477 22.41 8.07 3.34
N PHE A 478 23.02 7.76 4.48
CA PHE A 478 23.06 8.66 5.63
C PHE A 478 24.44 9.30 5.75
N GLN A 479 24.65 10.39 5.00
CA GLN A 479 25.94 11.09 4.97
C GLN A 479 26.05 12.21 6.02
N SER A 480 24.94 12.72 6.55
CA SER A 480 24.94 13.82 7.52
C SER A 480 24.89 13.32 8.98
N GLU A 481 25.45 14.10 9.92
CA GLU A 481 25.28 13.84 11.36
C GLU A 481 23.81 13.85 11.79
N SER A 482 22.96 14.64 11.10
CA SER A 482 21.51 14.63 11.27
C SER A 482 20.92 13.25 10.93
N SER A 483 21.30 12.68 9.79
CA SER A 483 20.85 11.35 9.37
C SER A 483 21.27 10.24 10.34
N LYS A 484 22.47 10.33 10.92
CA LYS A 484 22.94 9.39 11.96
C LYS A 484 22.13 9.51 13.24
N SER A 485 21.75 10.73 13.62
CA SER A 485 20.87 10.96 14.78
C SER A 485 19.48 10.37 14.57
N GLN A 486 18.86 10.64 13.41
CA GLN A 486 17.55 10.11 13.03
C GLN A 486 17.55 8.58 12.97
N LEU A 487 18.64 7.98 12.48
CA LEU A 487 18.80 6.53 12.50
C LEU A 487 18.85 5.97 13.93
N ARG A 488 19.60 6.60 14.83
CA ARG A 488 19.64 6.18 16.25
C ARG A 488 18.27 6.29 16.91
N GLU A 489 17.52 7.36 16.60
CA GLU A 489 16.15 7.53 17.05
C GLU A 489 15.24 6.41 16.51
N TRP A 490 15.33 6.07 15.22
CA TRP A 490 14.57 4.98 14.64
C TRP A 490 14.85 3.64 15.31
N ILE A 491 16.13 3.31 15.49
CA ILE A 491 16.58 2.07 16.15
C ILE A 491 16.05 2.00 17.59
N GLY A 492 16.10 3.10 18.34
CA GLY A 492 15.57 3.17 19.70
C GLY A 492 14.06 2.95 19.76
N ILE A 493 13.31 3.50 18.80
CA ILE A 493 11.86 3.26 18.68
C ILE A 493 11.58 1.79 18.39
N LEU A 494 12.27 1.18 17.43
CA LEU A 494 12.08 -0.24 17.08
C LEU A 494 12.39 -1.17 18.25
N GLN A 495 13.39 -0.86 19.07
CA GLN A 495 13.69 -1.61 20.30
C GLN A 495 12.57 -1.50 21.31
N SER A 496 12.06 -0.29 21.54
CA SER A 496 10.94 -0.05 22.46
C SER A 496 9.67 -0.77 22.01
N GLU A 497 9.38 -0.74 20.71
CA GLU A 497 8.25 -1.46 20.11
C GLU A 497 8.42 -2.97 20.21
N PHE A 498 9.63 -3.49 20.05
CA PHE A 498 9.88 -4.93 20.20
C PHE A 498 9.62 -5.40 21.63
N ASP A 499 10.07 -4.66 22.64
CA ASP A 499 9.82 -4.97 24.05
C ASP A 499 8.32 -4.91 24.38
N LEU A 500 7.60 -3.90 23.85
CA LEU A 500 6.16 -3.78 23.97
C LEU A 500 5.42 -4.96 23.35
N LEU A 501 5.75 -5.33 22.11
CA LEU A 501 5.08 -6.43 21.42
C LEU A 501 5.35 -7.77 22.09
N LYS A 502 6.52 -7.93 22.74
CA LYS A 502 6.84 -9.11 23.52
C LYS A 502 5.96 -9.21 24.76
N SER A 503 5.76 -8.11 25.50
CA SER A 503 4.85 -8.11 26.65
C SER A 503 3.40 -8.40 26.24
N ILE A 504 2.94 -7.85 25.10
CA ILE A 504 1.61 -8.15 24.55
C ILE A 504 1.50 -9.64 24.17
N GLN A 505 2.52 -10.22 23.55
CA GLN A 505 2.53 -11.65 23.22
C GLN A 505 2.50 -12.54 24.47
N GLU A 506 3.15 -12.13 25.55
CA GLU A 506 3.10 -12.84 26.84
C GLU A 506 1.71 -12.78 27.49
N LEU A 507 0.99 -11.66 27.31
CA LEU A 507 -0.38 -11.49 27.79
C LEU A 507 -1.41 -12.22 26.92
N GLU A 508 -1.20 -12.25 25.60
CA GLU A 508 -2.14 -12.77 24.61
C GLU A 508 -1.50 -13.89 23.75
N PRO A 509 -1.15 -15.05 24.35
CA PRO A 509 -0.36 -16.09 23.69
C PRO A 509 -1.08 -16.74 22.50
N GLU A 510 -2.40 -16.72 22.49
CA GLU A 510 -3.25 -17.25 21.40
C GLU A 510 -3.51 -16.20 20.31
N CYS A 511 -3.02 -14.97 20.46
CA CYS A 511 -3.15 -13.97 19.41
C CYS A 511 -1.99 -14.07 18.42
N LYS A 512 -2.31 -14.23 17.13
CA LYS A 512 -1.29 -14.33 16.07
C LYS A 512 -0.59 -13.00 15.74
N TYR A 513 -1.26 -11.88 15.98
CA TYR A 513 -0.81 -10.59 15.48
C TYR A 513 0.44 -10.04 16.19
N PRO A 514 0.59 -10.16 17.53
CA PRO A 514 1.84 -9.77 18.19
C PRO A 514 3.03 -10.59 17.70
N ILE A 515 2.88 -11.89 17.43
CA ILE A 515 3.95 -12.73 16.81
C ILE A 515 4.34 -12.17 15.43
N ILE A 516 3.35 -11.87 14.58
CA ILE A 516 3.58 -11.31 13.24
C ILE A 516 4.26 -9.93 13.33
N ALA A 517 3.85 -9.11 14.30
CA ALA A 517 4.41 -7.78 14.52
C ALA A 517 5.82 -7.82 15.09
N LEU A 518 6.13 -8.73 16.02
CA LEU A 518 7.48 -8.98 16.52
C LEU A 518 8.42 -9.31 15.37
N LYS A 519 7.99 -10.25 14.50
CA LYS A 519 8.77 -10.59 13.31
C LYS A 519 8.95 -9.40 12.38
N TYR A 520 7.91 -8.58 12.21
CA TYR A 520 7.98 -7.40 11.36
C TYR A 520 8.97 -6.35 11.88
N VAL A 521 8.87 -5.97 13.16
CA VAL A 521 9.75 -4.99 13.81
C VAL A 521 11.18 -5.52 13.85
N ASN A 522 11.37 -6.80 14.16
CA ASN A 522 12.67 -7.47 14.08
C ASN A 522 13.28 -7.37 12.68
N ASP A 523 12.50 -7.65 11.64
CA ASP A 523 12.99 -7.58 10.25
C ASP A 523 13.38 -6.15 9.86
N ILE A 524 12.59 -5.15 10.27
CA ILE A 524 12.95 -3.74 10.07
C ILE A 524 14.24 -3.43 10.82
N TYR A 525 14.35 -3.81 12.10
CA TYR A 525 15.52 -3.56 12.93
C TYR A 525 16.81 -4.13 12.33
N HIS A 526 16.80 -5.41 11.92
CA HIS A 526 17.98 -6.04 11.32
C HIS A 526 18.31 -5.48 9.95
N LEU A 527 17.29 -5.05 9.19
CA LEU A 527 17.50 -4.37 7.92
C LEU A 527 18.10 -2.97 8.12
N CYS A 528 17.77 -2.32 9.24
CA CYS A 528 18.08 -0.93 9.49
C CYS A 528 19.30 -0.72 10.42
N SER A 529 19.77 -1.76 11.09
CA SER A 529 20.88 -1.65 12.05
C SER A 529 22.24 -1.81 11.34
N PRO A 530 23.24 -0.97 11.65
CA PRO A 530 24.63 -1.23 11.28
C PRO A 530 25.08 -2.62 11.76
N PRO A 531 26.01 -3.32 11.06
CA PRO A 531 26.44 -4.67 11.43
C PRO A 531 26.92 -4.80 12.90
N ASP A 532 27.59 -3.77 13.41
CA ASP A 532 28.06 -3.63 14.79
C ASP A 532 26.93 -3.52 15.84
N ILE A 533 25.73 -3.11 15.42
CA ILE A 533 24.53 -3.00 16.26
C ILE A 533 23.57 -4.19 16.01
N ALA A 534 23.54 -4.73 14.79
CA ALA A 534 22.67 -5.83 14.38
C ALA A 534 22.98 -7.16 15.09
N GLU A 535 24.22 -7.36 15.55
CA GLU A 535 24.61 -8.52 16.35
C GLU A 535 24.04 -8.52 17.79
N ASN A 536 23.27 -7.49 18.17
CA ASN A 536 22.64 -7.40 19.48
C ASN A 536 21.60 -8.54 19.68
N GLU A 537 21.93 -9.50 20.53
CA GLU A 537 21.09 -10.68 20.84
C GLU A 537 19.70 -10.34 21.41
N LYS A 538 19.49 -9.10 21.87
CA LYS A 538 18.23 -8.67 22.50
C LYS A 538 17.05 -8.58 21.55
N MET A 539 17.29 -8.36 20.25
CA MET A 539 16.23 -8.30 19.23
C MET A 539 16.28 -9.55 18.35
N LYS A 540 15.87 -10.68 18.93
CA LYS A 540 15.66 -11.93 18.20
C LYS A 540 14.29 -12.48 18.55
N VAL A 541 13.48 -12.72 17.53
CA VAL A 541 12.23 -13.47 17.69
C VAL A 541 12.57 -14.93 17.92
N ASP A 542 12.05 -15.51 18.99
CA ASP A 542 12.16 -16.95 19.25
C ASP A 542 11.53 -17.72 18.07
N PRO A 543 12.30 -18.57 17.35
CA PRO A 543 11.78 -19.39 16.28
C PRO A 543 10.60 -20.27 16.71
N GLU A 544 10.53 -20.70 17.98
CA GLU A 544 9.42 -21.51 18.48
C GLU A 544 8.10 -20.73 18.51
N MET A 545 8.12 -19.40 18.75
CA MET A 545 6.91 -18.58 18.67
C MET A 545 6.32 -18.58 17.27
N ILE A 546 7.17 -18.50 16.24
CA ILE A 546 6.72 -18.50 14.84
C ILE A 546 6.05 -19.83 14.48
N LYS A 547 6.54 -20.95 15.03
CA LYS A 547 5.97 -22.28 14.84
C LYS A 547 4.57 -22.45 15.47
N LEU A 548 4.15 -21.55 16.37
CA LEU A 548 2.81 -21.56 16.94
C LEU A 548 1.73 -21.04 15.98
N LEU A 549 2.10 -20.21 14.99
CA LEU A 549 1.15 -19.55 14.08
C LEU A 549 0.20 -20.53 13.34
N PRO A 550 0.66 -21.66 12.76
CA PRO A 550 -0.22 -22.68 12.20
C PRO A 550 -1.24 -23.29 13.16
N THR A 551 -0.90 -23.34 14.45
CA THR A 551 -1.79 -23.86 15.50
C THR A 551 -2.82 -22.82 15.90
N ILE A 552 -2.39 -21.55 16.01
CA ILE A 552 -3.25 -20.41 16.36
C ILE A 552 -4.24 -20.07 15.24
N ASP A 553 -3.83 -20.09 13.97
CA ASP A 553 -4.69 -19.84 12.81
C ASP A 553 -4.54 -20.96 11.76
N PRO A 554 -5.23 -22.10 11.97
CA PRO A 554 -5.15 -23.27 11.09
C PRO A 554 -5.59 -22.99 9.66
N LEU A 555 -6.50 -22.03 9.45
CA LEU A 555 -7.02 -21.66 8.13
C LEU A 555 -5.92 -21.04 7.24
N ARG A 556 -4.89 -20.46 7.84
CA ARG A 556 -3.74 -19.87 7.14
C ARG A 556 -2.44 -20.64 7.34
N LYS A 557 -2.50 -21.91 7.77
CA LYS A 557 -1.31 -22.77 7.97
C LYS A 557 -0.34 -22.75 6.79
N LEU A 558 -0.83 -22.99 5.57
CA LEU A 558 0.01 -22.99 4.36
C LEU A 558 0.70 -21.64 4.15
N TYR A 559 -0.03 -20.54 4.36
CA TYR A 559 0.53 -19.20 4.27
C TYR A 559 1.67 -18.98 5.26
N TYR A 560 1.55 -19.46 6.50
CA TYR A 560 2.61 -19.32 7.50
C TYR A 560 3.82 -20.22 7.21
N SER A 561 3.60 -21.47 6.79
CA SER A 561 4.66 -22.37 6.36
C SER A 561 5.47 -21.78 5.21
N GLU A 562 4.81 -21.25 4.19
CA GLU A 562 5.47 -20.59 3.06
C GLU A 562 6.16 -19.28 3.47
N LYS A 563 5.49 -18.42 4.24
CA LYS A 563 6.00 -17.09 4.59
C LYS A 563 7.17 -17.12 5.57
N PHE A 564 7.15 -18.05 6.52
CA PHE A 564 8.12 -18.10 7.62
C PHE A 564 9.02 -19.34 7.59
N ASN A 565 8.91 -20.16 6.54
CA ASN A 565 9.69 -21.39 6.36
C ASN A 565 9.57 -22.35 7.56
N ILE A 566 8.33 -22.55 8.04
CA ILE A 566 8.01 -23.47 9.14
C ILE A 566 7.90 -24.88 8.54
N ALA A 567 8.91 -25.71 8.82
CA ALA A 567 9.00 -27.12 8.40
C ALA A 567 7.87 -28.00 9.00
#